data_AF-A0AA38EWS6-F1
#
_entry.id   AF-A0AA38EWS6-F1
#
_cell.length_a   1.000
_cell.length_b   1.000
_cell.length_c   1.000
_cell.angle_alpha   90.00
_cell.angle_beta   90.00
_cell.angle_gamma   90.00
#
_symmetry.space_group_name_H-M   'P 1'
#
loop_
_entity.id
_entity.type
_entity.pdbx_description
1 polymer ?
#
loop_
_entity_poly.entity_id
_entity_poly.type
_entity_poly.pdbx_seq_one_letter_code
_entity_poly.pdbx_strand_id
1 'polypeptide(L)'
;MPQVQSIRRLRRNGESVASIARKTHVSEPTVRKYLAKEDLSAVPSVRKPRASVIDPYLPVIEQWLAEDRANWRKQRHTATRIWERLRDEHGAEVSLSTVTRAVARLRREFAAERDEAFMDLVWHP
;
A
#
# COMPACT_ATOMS: atom_id res chain seq x y z
N MET A 1 14.07 12.27 -30.06
CA MET A 1 13.58 10.88 -29.86
C MET A 1 14.24 10.29 -28.62
N PRO A 2 13.48 9.73 -27.67
CA PRO A 2 14.04 9.03 -26.50
C PRO A 2 15.01 7.91 -26.93
N GLN A 3 16.15 7.80 -26.25
CA GLN A 3 17.24 6.87 -26.57
C GLN A 3 16.77 5.41 -26.67
N VAL A 4 15.85 5.00 -25.80
CA VAL A 4 15.28 3.65 -25.78
C VAL A 4 14.43 3.36 -27.03
N GLN A 5 13.70 4.35 -27.54
CA GLN A 5 12.90 4.21 -28.76
C GLN A 5 13.81 4.07 -30.00
N SER A 6 14.92 4.79 -30.03
CA SER A 6 15.95 4.67 -31.08
C SER A 6 16.56 3.26 -31.12
N ILE A 7 16.85 2.65 -29.97
CA ILE A 7 17.36 1.27 -29.86
C ILE A 7 16.39 0.28 -30.51
N ARG A 8 15.09 0.35 -30.18
CA ARG A 8 14.08 -0.55 -30.77
C ARG A 8 13.89 -0.32 -32.26
N ARG A 9 13.93 0.93 -32.72
CA ARG A 9 13.84 1.26 -34.16
C ARG A 9 14.99 0.64 -34.94
N LEU A 10 16.22 0.80 -34.48
CA LEU A 10 17.40 0.22 -35.13
C LEU A 10 17.34 -1.31 -35.15
N ARG A 11 16.78 -1.93 -34.10
CA ARG A 11 16.54 -3.37 -34.07
C ARG A 11 15.49 -3.83 -35.09
N ARG A 12 14.38 -3.08 -35.26
CA ARG A 12 13.38 -3.35 -36.30
C ARG A 12 13.96 -3.22 -37.71
N ASN A 13 14.93 -2.32 -37.90
CA ASN A 13 15.66 -2.15 -39.15
C ASN A 13 16.71 -3.26 -39.41
N GLY A 14 16.77 -4.30 -38.57
CA GLY A 14 17.63 -5.47 -38.78
C GLY A 14 19.05 -5.33 -38.22
N GLU A 15 19.36 -4.27 -37.47
CA GLU A 15 20.72 -4.08 -36.95
C GLU A 15 21.09 -5.05 -35.81
N SER A 16 22.36 -5.44 -35.76
CA SER A 16 22.91 -6.27 -34.68
C SER A 16 23.02 -5.48 -33.37
N VAL A 17 22.96 -6.20 -32.24
CA VAL A 17 23.07 -5.59 -30.89
C VAL A 17 24.36 -4.78 -30.76
N ALA A 18 25.48 -5.28 -31.29
CA ALA A 18 26.76 -4.60 -31.28
C ALA A 18 26.76 -3.31 -32.12
N SER A 19 26.09 -3.31 -33.29
CA SER A 19 25.93 -2.10 -34.11
C SER A 19 25.10 -1.04 -33.39
N ILE A 20 23.99 -1.46 -32.78
CA ILE A 20 23.09 -0.58 -32.04
C ILE A 20 23.80 0.03 -30.83
N ALA A 21 24.57 -0.77 -30.09
CA ALA A 21 25.37 -0.33 -28.94
C ALA A 21 26.37 0.78 -29.33
N ARG A 22 27.09 0.59 -30.45
CA ARG A 22 28.03 1.59 -30.98
C ARG A 22 27.34 2.88 -31.42
N LYS A 23 26.21 2.78 -32.13
CA LYS A 23 25.45 3.94 -32.63
C LYS A 23 24.74 4.73 -31.53
N THR A 24 24.29 4.06 -30.48
CA THR A 24 23.54 4.70 -29.38
C THR A 24 24.42 5.01 -28.17
N HIS A 25 25.72 4.70 -28.23
CA HIS A 25 26.69 4.85 -27.14
C HIS A 25 26.24 4.20 -25.83
N VAL A 26 25.65 3.00 -25.92
CA VAL A 26 25.16 2.23 -24.76
C VAL A 26 25.81 0.84 -24.76
N SER A 27 26.06 0.29 -23.59
CA SER A 27 26.54 -1.09 -23.47
C SER A 27 25.56 -2.11 -24.05
N GLU A 28 26.07 -3.19 -24.66
CA GLU A 28 25.25 -4.27 -25.20
C GLU A 28 24.25 -4.87 -24.18
N PRO A 29 24.59 -5.07 -22.89
CA PRO A 29 23.63 -5.57 -21.90
C PRO A 29 22.42 -4.66 -21.74
N THR A 30 22.62 -3.34 -21.83
CA THR A 30 21.55 -2.36 -21.74
C THR A 30 20.66 -2.36 -22.98
N VAL A 31 21.26 -2.55 -24.17
CA VAL A 31 20.51 -2.77 -25.41
C VAL A 31 19.64 -4.02 -25.28
N ARG A 32 20.20 -5.16 -24.84
CA ARG A 32 19.43 -6.40 -24.59
C ARG A 32 18.31 -6.17 -23.56
N LYS A 33 18.59 -5.48 -22.46
CA LYS A 33 17.59 -5.11 -21.43
C LYS A 33 16.40 -4.35 -22.01
N TYR A 34 16.65 -3.34 -22.84
CA TYR A 34 15.57 -2.53 -23.43
C TYR A 34 14.82 -3.21 -24.59
N LEU A 35 15.46 -4.17 -25.26
CA LEU A 35 14.79 -5.03 -26.23
C LEU A 35 13.90 -6.08 -25.54
N ALA A 36 14.28 -6.56 -24.36
CA ALA A 36 13.52 -7.55 -23.60
C ALA A 36 12.34 -6.96 -22.83
N LYS A 37 12.38 -5.68 -22.44
CA LYS A 37 11.21 -4.99 -21.91
C LYS A 37 10.14 -4.91 -23.01
N GLU A 38 8.86 -5.06 -22.67
CA GLU A 38 7.74 -4.87 -23.60
C GLU A 38 7.17 -3.45 -23.47
N ASP A 39 6.85 -3.04 -22.25
CA ASP A 39 6.40 -1.70 -21.89
C ASP A 39 7.56 -0.79 -21.43
N LEU A 40 7.59 0.43 -21.99
CA LEU A 40 8.56 1.49 -21.68
C LEU A 40 7.92 2.68 -20.95
N SER A 41 6.63 2.58 -20.63
CA SER A 41 5.92 3.58 -19.86
C SER A 41 6.62 3.79 -18.53
N ALA A 42 6.75 5.05 -18.12
CA ALA A 42 7.29 5.37 -16.81
C ALA A 42 6.30 4.86 -15.76
N VAL A 43 6.67 3.79 -15.05
CA VAL A 43 5.92 3.38 -13.88
C VAL A 43 6.13 4.47 -12.83
N PRO A 44 5.07 5.13 -12.32
CA PRO A 44 5.23 6.11 -11.27
C PRO A 44 5.92 5.43 -10.09
N SER A 45 6.94 6.09 -9.53
CA SER A 45 7.63 5.56 -8.36
C SER A 45 6.62 5.46 -7.21
N VAL A 46 6.20 4.23 -6.91
CA VAL A 46 5.34 3.97 -5.77
C VAL A 46 6.18 4.22 -4.52
N ARG A 47 5.86 5.28 -3.78
CA ARG A 47 6.47 5.51 -2.47
C ARG A 47 6.16 4.30 -1.61
N LYS A 48 7.20 3.61 -1.15
CA LYS A 48 7.03 2.55 -0.16
C LYS A 48 6.38 3.16 1.09
N PRO A 49 5.34 2.52 1.65
CA PRO A 49 4.76 2.99 2.91
C PRO A 49 5.86 2.98 3.98
N ARG A 50 5.98 4.10 4.71
CA ARG A 50 6.87 4.19 5.87
C ARG A 50 6.10 3.69 7.09
N ALA A 51 6.76 2.92 7.95
CA ALA A 51 6.20 2.55 9.24
C ALA A 51 5.86 3.84 10.02
N SER A 52 4.61 3.97 10.44
CA SER A 52 4.14 5.05 11.27
C SER A 52 4.41 4.75 12.74
N VAL A 53 4.53 5.78 13.56
CA VAL A 53 4.75 5.66 15.02
C VAL A 53 3.65 4.83 15.71
N ILE A 54 2.45 4.78 15.12
CA ILE A 54 1.31 4.02 15.65
C ILE A 54 1.33 2.53 15.27
N ASP A 55 2.11 2.13 14.25
CA ASP A 55 2.06 0.77 13.70
C ASP A 55 2.34 -0.32 14.74
N PRO A 56 3.29 -0.16 15.67
CA PRO A 56 3.52 -1.16 16.73
C PRO A 56 2.31 -1.34 17.68
N TYR A 57 1.46 -0.33 17.79
CA TYR A 57 0.31 -0.32 18.70
C TYR A 57 -1.00 -0.73 18.01
N LEU A 58 -1.01 -0.91 16.68
CA LEU A 58 -2.20 -1.33 15.94
C LEU A 58 -2.80 -2.63 16.47
N PRO A 59 -2.03 -3.70 16.76
CA PRO A 59 -2.60 -4.95 17.26
C PRO A 59 -3.33 -4.78 18.60
N VAL A 60 -2.80 -3.91 19.47
CA VAL A 60 -3.41 -3.62 20.78
C VAL A 60 -4.72 -2.85 20.60
N ILE A 61 -4.73 -1.85 19.71
CA ILE A 61 -5.93 -1.07 19.39
C ILE A 61 -7.01 -1.98 18.77
N GLU A 62 -6.62 -2.87 17.87
CA GLU A 62 -7.52 -3.86 17.26
C GLU A 62 -8.16 -4.76 18.31
N GLN A 63 -7.36 -5.28 19.26
CA GLN A 63 -7.87 -6.09 20.35
C GLN A 63 -8.92 -5.34 21.19
N TRP A 64 -8.62 -4.12 21.65
CA TRP A 64 -9.58 -3.34 22.43
C TRP A 64 -10.85 -3.00 21.65
N LEU A 65 -10.73 -2.70 20.34
CA LEU A 65 -11.89 -2.47 19.49
C LEU A 65 -12.72 -3.74 19.25
N ALA A 66 -12.10 -4.93 19.24
CA ALA A 66 -12.79 -6.20 19.17
C ALA A 66 -13.56 -6.49 20.47
N GLU A 67 -12.93 -6.29 21.63
CA GLU A 67 -13.57 -6.41 22.94
C GLU A 67 -14.74 -5.43 23.09
N ASP A 68 -14.57 -4.18 22.65
CA ASP A 68 -15.64 -3.16 22.63
C ASP A 68 -16.88 -3.60 21.85
N ARG A 69 -16.73 -4.43 20.82
CA ARG A 69 -17.88 -4.89 20.03
C ARG A 69 -18.81 -5.77 20.83
N ALA A 70 -18.25 -6.63 21.67
CA ALA A 70 -19.00 -7.49 22.58
C ALA A 70 -19.68 -6.68 23.70
N ASN A 71 -19.17 -5.49 24.00
CA ASN A 71 -19.69 -4.63 25.05
C ASN A 71 -20.85 -3.72 24.60
N TRP A 72 -21.65 -3.31 25.59
CA TRP A 72 -22.73 -2.34 25.44
C TRP A 72 -22.21 -1.03 24.83
N ARG A 73 -22.95 -0.43 23.88
CA ARG A 73 -22.48 0.75 23.10
C ARG A 73 -21.92 1.92 23.95
N LYS A 74 -22.57 2.24 25.06
CA LYS A 74 -22.13 3.26 26.04
C LYS A 74 -20.82 2.94 26.78
N GLN A 75 -20.41 1.67 26.84
CA GLN A 75 -19.18 1.20 27.50
C GLN A 75 -18.01 1.04 26.53
N ARG A 76 -18.21 1.31 25.24
CA ARG A 76 -17.15 1.21 24.23
C ARG A 76 -16.16 2.34 24.41
N HIS A 77 -14.88 2.03 24.27
CA HIS A 77 -13.84 3.03 24.34
C HIS A 77 -14.01 4.08 23.22
N THR A 78 -13.84 5.34 23.59
CA THR A 78 -13.66 6.43 22.64
C THR A 78 -12.22 6.44 22.15
N ALA A 79 -11.95 7.09 21.00
CA ALA A 79 -10.57 7.25 20.53
C ALA A 79 -9.68 7.97 21.56
N THR A 80 -10.25 8.91 22.32
CA THR A 80 -9.58 9.58 23.44
C THR A 80 -9.21 8.58 24.53
N ARG A 81 -10.13 7.70 24.92
CA ARG A 81 -9.87 6.69 25.96
C ARG A 81 -8.80 5.68 25.51
N ILE A 82 -8.81 5.27 24.25
CA ILE A 82 -7.78 4.41 23.67
C ILE A 82 -6.41 5.12 23.72
N TRP A 83 -6.37 6.41 23.38
CA TRP A 83 -5.13 7.19 23.43
C TRP A 83 -4.58 7.32 24.87
N GLU A 84 -5.43 7.61 25.85
CA GLU A 84 -5.05 7.62 27.27
C GLU A 84 -4.46 6.29 27.70
N ARG A 85 -5.14 5.17 27.39
CA ARG A 85 -4.64 3.83 27.73
C ARG A 85 -3.32 3.48 27.03
N LEU A 86 -3.14 3.87 25.76
CA LEU A 86 -1.86 3.68 25.06
C LEU A 86 -0.72 4.47 25.73
N ARG A 87 -1.02 5.69 26.19
CA ARG A 87 -0.05 6.52 26.90
C ARG A 87 0.29 5.93 28.26
N ASP A 88 -0.72 5.52 29.03
CA ASP A 88 -0.57 5.11 30.42
C ASP A 88 -0.04 3.68 30.56
N GLU A 89 -0.52 2.73 29.74
CA GLU A 89 -0.16 1.30 29.82
C GLU A 89 1.09 0.98 28.98
N HIS A 90 1.27 1.65 27.84
CA HIS A 90 2.33 1.33 26.88
C HIS A 90 3.38 2.44 26.69
N GLY A 91 3.24 3.59 27.37
CA GLY A 91 4.18 4.70 27.23
C GLY A 91 4.22 5.30 25.82
N ALA A 92 3.14 5.17 25.04
CA ALA A 92 3.16 5.52 23.63
C ALA A 92 3.21 7.05 23.43
N GLU A 93 4.25 7.55 22.76
CA GLU A 93 4.39 8.94 22.33
C GLU A 93 3.65 9.21 21.00
N VAL A 94 2.36 8.86 20.95
CA VAL A 94 1.50 9.10 19.79
C VAL A 94 0.55 10.27 20.05
N SER A 95 0.31 11.09 19.03
CA SER A 95 -0.68 12.15 19.14
C SER A 95 -2.10 11.59 19.12
N LEU A 96 -3.04 12.26 19.80
CA LEU A 96 -4.45 11.89 19.80
C LEU A 96 -5.04 11.84 18.38
N SER A 97 -4.63 12.75 17.49
CA SER A 97 -5.12 12.78 16.11
C SER A 97 -4.65 11.57 15.30
N THR A 98 -3.43 11.09 15.55
CA THR A 98 -2.90 9.84 14.97
C THR A 98 -3.73 8.64 15.42
N VAL A 99 -4.00 8.52 16.73
CA VAL A 99 -4.85 7.44 17.27
C VAL A 99 -6.27 7.52 16.73
N THR A 100 -6.85 8.71 16.70
CA THR A 100 -8.22 8.91 16.17
C THR A 100 -8.32 8.49 14.71
N ARG A 101 -7.32 8.83 13.88
CA ARG A 101 -7.28 8.42 12.47
C ARG A 101 -7.13 6.91 12.33
N ALA A 102 -6.27 6.27 13.13
CA ALA A 102 -6.10 4.82 13.11
C ALA A 102 -7.38 4.09 13.55
N VAL A 103 -7.99 4.51 14.65
CA VAL A 103 -9.27 3.96 15.13
C VAL A 103 -10.38 4.12 14.09
N ALA A 104 -10.47 5.28 13.44
CA ALA A 104 -11.45 5.49 12.37
C ALA A 104 -11.17 4.62 11.13
N ARG A 105 -9.90 4.37 10.80
CA ARG A 105 -9.51 3.44 9.74
C ARG A 105 -9.93 2.01 10.08
N LEU A 106 -9.53 1.50 11.24
CA LEU A 106 -9.86 0.14 11.71
C LEU A 106 -11.37 -0.09 11.79
N ARG A 107 -12.13 0.90 12.28
CA ARG A 107 -13.60 0.80 12.33
C ARG A 107 -14.24 0.68 10.93
N ARG A 108 -13.66 1.29 9.90
CA ARG A 108 -14.13 1.17 8.51
C ARG A 108 -13.74 -0.16 7.90
N GLU A 109 -12.50 -0.60 8.10
CA GLU A 109 -12.01 -1.89 7.62
C GLU A 109 -12.89 -3.03 8.16
N PHE A 110 -13.12 -3.04 9.48
CA PHE A 110 -14.00 -4.02 10.07
C PHE A 110 -15.49 -3.88 9.71
N ALA A 111 -15.94 -2.72 9.21
CA ALA A 111 -17.29 -2.57 8.69
C ALA A 111 -17.39 -3.17 7.29
N ALA A 112 -16.38 -2.91 6.44
CA ALA A 112 -16.27 -3.51 5.11
C ALA A 112 -16.19 -5.04 5.19
N GLU A 113 -15.38 -5.60 6.10
CA GLU A 113 -15.32 -7.05 6.32
C GLU A 113 -16.68 -7.66 6.68
N ARG A 114 -17.48 -6.94 7.47
CA ARG A 114 -18.82 -7.39 7.86
C ARG A 114 -19.80 -7.33 6.69
N ASP A 115 -19.70 -6.30 5.87
CA ASP A 115 -20.55 -6.12 4.69
C ASP A 115 -20.17 -7.14 3.59
N GLU A 116 -18.88 -7.48 3.45
CA GLU A 116 -18.40 -8.58 2.58
C GLU A 116 -18.83 -9.97 3.10
N ALA A 117 -18.93 -10.16 4.42
CA ALA A 117 -19.35 -11.43 5.02
C ALA A 117 -20.87 -11.69 4.92
N PHE A 118 -21.68 -10.66 4.66
CA PHE A 118 -23.11 -10.81 4.37
C PHE A 118 -23.28 -11.08 2.87
N MET A 119 -23.20 -12.34 2.42
CA MET A 119 -23.81 -12.69 1.14
C MET A 119 -25.32 -12.51 1.24
N ASP A 120 -25.91 -11.83 0.24
CA ASP A 120 -27.34 -11.56 0.19
C ASP A 120 -28.16 -12.84 0.39
N LEU A 121 -29.08 -12.81 1.35
CA LEU A 121 -30.08 -13.87 1.51
C LEU A 121 -31.01 -13.83 0.29
N VAL A 122 -30.77 -14.72 -0.67
CA VAL A 122 -31.67 -14.91 -1.81
C VAL A 122 -32.96 -15.52 -1.30
N TRP A 123 -34.01 -14.70 -1.19
CA TRP A 123 -35.37 -15.18 -0.95
C TRP A 123 -35.92 -15.76 -2.26
N HIS A 124 -36.12 -17.07 -2.32
CA HIS A 124 -36.86 -17.69 -3.42
C HIS A 124 -38.37 -17.41 -3.27
N PRO A 125 -39.08 -17.14 -4.38
CA PRO A 125 -40.50 -16.78 -4.39
C PRO A 125 -41.41 -17.88 -3.84
#